data_AF-R9MGF1-F1
#
_entry.id   AF-R9MGF1-F1
#
_cell.length_a   1.000
_cell.length_b   1.000
_cell.length_c   1.000
_cell.angle_alpha   90.00
_cell.angle_beta   90.00
_cell.angle_gamma   90.00
#
_symmetry.space_group_name_H-M   'P 1'
#
loop_
_entity.id
_entity.type
_entity.pdbx_description
1 polymer ?
#
loop_
_entity_poly.entity_id
_entity_poly.type
_entity_poly.pdbx_seq_one_letter_code
_entity_poly.pdbx_strand_id
1 'polypeptide(L)'
;MNDQQNTFDFNNEEFAYAILFLQFWKQEETGKLLYELDKELRLSNRFFTDSKLIETIQSLSDISTLTIKRGTKLFRCRLIDKERESNFLKPLMDECVLLIKKFVPTFDENAGMEGMTEWLKLSAYFSQHPNEFCELEKAYQPIVEHYSKPSFWGYDKDGSDAPPPGRPAPGRINPDGISYLYTAEDIRTAILEVRPVPTQYISVAQIEVVEDINIYSFVKPIEMDSEGKNWLSCIDYDEISKCFAAPNYGGKSYYLATQYISEYIKHMKKPDGQAMFDGLSFRSSLNPDGTNYVLFDVSPSRKYRICNSALHQVNDLLGNSTCILPMSIPQSEE
;
A
#
# COMPACT_ATOMS: atom_id res chain seq x y z
N MET A 1 -60.13 -0.53 -14.05
CA MET A 1 -59.00 -1.27 -13.47
C MET A 1 -58.32 -2.01 -14.60
N ASN A 2 -57.23 -1.46 -15.11
CA ASN A 2 -56.28 -2.18 -15.94
C ASN A 2 -54.92 -1.59 -15.59
N ASP A 3 -54.21 -2.28 -14.71
CA ASP A 3 -52.86 -1.95 -14.29
C ASP A 3 -51.93 -2.21 -15.48
N GLN A 4 -51.59 -1.16 -16.22
CA GLN A 4 -50.45 -1.18 -17.11
C GLN A 4 -49.19 -1.06 -16.24
N GLN A 5 -48.54 -2.20 -15.99
CA GLN A 5 -47.13 -2.22 -15.64
C GLN A 5 -46.36 -1.55 -16.78
N ASN A 6 -45.92 -0.31 -16.56
CA ASN A 6 -44.94 0.37 -17.40
C ASN A 6 -43.62 -0.41 -17.32
N THR A 7 -43.44 -1.36 -18.24
CA THR A 7 -42.14 -1.96 -18.51
C THR A 7 -41.27 -0.91 -19.19
N PHE A 8 -40.22 -0.47 -18.53
CA PHE A 8 -39.24 0.47 -19.08
C PHE A 8 -38.59 -0.13 -20.34
N ASP A 9 -38.74 0.54 -21.49
CA ASP A 9 -38.10 0.13 -22.74
C ASP A 9 -36.70 0.77 -22.84
N PHE A 10 -35.68 -0.01 -22.47
CA PHE A 10 -34.27 0.40 -22.52
C PHE A 10 -33.71 0.56 -23.95
N ASN A 11 -34.49 0.25 -25.00
CA ASN A 11 -34.07 0.43 -26.40
C ASN A 11 -34.45 1.80 -26.98
N ASN A 12 -35.08 2.69 -26.20
CA ASN A 12 -35.38 4.04 -26.64
C ASN A 12 -34.14 4.95 -26.50
N GLU A 13 -33.55 5.34 -27.63
CA GLU A 13 -32.39 6.24 -27.66
C GLU A 13 -32.62 7.54 -26.88
N GLU A 14 -33.81 8.14 -26.95
CA GLU A 14 -34.12 9.37 -26.21
C GLU A 14 -34.07 9.17 -24.69
N PHE A 15 -34.51 8.01 -24.21
CA PHE A 15 -34.43 7.65 -22.80
C PHE A 15 -32.98 7.41 -22.36
N ALA A 16 -32.17 6.74 -23.19
CA ALA A 16 -30.74 6.58 -22.95
C ALA A 16 -30.01 7.94 -22.88
N TYR A 17 -30.32 8.87 -23.79
CA TYR A 17 -29.78 10.23 -23.75
C TYR A 17 -30.21 11.00 -22.50
N ALA A 18 -31.47 10.84 -22.04
CA ALA A 18 -31.94 11.47 -20.81
C ALA A 18 -31.21 10.94 -19.57
N ILE A 19 -30.97 9.62 -19.49
CA ILE A 19 -30.18 9.01 -18.40
C ILE A 19 -28.74 9.53 -18.43
N LEU A 20 -28.10 9.54 -19.60
CA LEU A 20 -26.75 10.07 -19.78
C LEU A 20 -26.67 11.54 -19.36
N PHE A 21 -27.64 12.36 -19.77
CA PHE A 21 -27.71 13.77 -19.38
C PHE A 21 -27.82 13.95 -17.86
N LEU A 22 -28.71 13.21 -17.21
CA LEU A 22 -28.85 13.23 -15.75
C LEU A 22 -27.55 12.77 -15.07
N GLN A 23 -26.85 11.79 -15.64
CA GLN A 23 -25.59 11.29 -15.12
C GLN A 23 -24.52 12.39 -15.18
N PHE A 24 -24.34 13.02 -16.34
CA PHE A 24 -23.39 14.11 -16.51
C PHE A 24 -23.71 15.29 -15.61
N TRP A 25 -24.98 15.68 -15.50
CA TRP A 25 -25.41 16.77 -14.63
C TRP A 25 -25.07 16.49 -13.17
N LYS A 26 -25.34 15.27 -12.71
CA LYS A 26 -25.02 14.84 -11.34
C LYS A 26 -23.51 14.81 -11.09
N GLN A 27 -22.73 14.28 -12.04
CA GLN A 27 -21.26 14.32 -11.97
C GLN A 27 -20.72 15.74 -11.84
N GLU A 28 -21.25 16.68 -12.65
CA GLU A 28 -20.87 18.09 -12.60
C GLU A 28 -21.23 18.74 -11.26
N GLU A 29 -22.38 18.38 -10.66
CA GLU A 29 -22.78 18.85 -9.33
C GLU A 29 -21.77 18.39 -8.26
N THR A 30 -21.46 17.09 -8.19
CA THR A 30 -20.51 16.54 -7.22
C THR A 30 -19.11 17.13 -7.42
N GLY A 31 -18.68 17.27 -8.67
CA GLY A 31 -17.41 17.91 -9.03
C GLY A 31 -17.32 19.36 -8.56
N LYS A 32 -18.39 20.14 -8.70
CA LYS A 32 -18.47 21.52 -8.18
C LYS A 32 -18.36 21.56 -6.65
N LEU A 33 -18.99 20.62 -5.95
CA LEU A 33 -18.89 20.54 -4.49
C LEU A 33 -17.46 20.26 -4.02
N LEU A 34 -16.75 19.34 -4.68
CA LEU A 34 -15.34 19.05 -4.40
C LEU A 34 -14.44 20.27 -4.69
N TYR A 35 -14.67 20.95 -5.81
CA TYR A 35 -13.92 22.14 -6.19
C TYR A 35 -14.12 23.30 -5.21
N GLU A 36 -15.36 23.59 -4.82
CA GLU A 36 -15.63 24.65 -3.85
C GLU A 36 -15.08 24.31 -2.46
N LEU A 37 -15.13 23.05 -2.03
CA LEU A 37 -14.46 22.63 -0.78
C LEU A 37 -12.96 22.92 -0.83
N ASP A 38 -12.26 22.49 -1.88
CA ASP A 38 -10.81 22.73 -2.02
C ASP A 38 -10.47 24.22 -2.04
N LYS A 39 -11.25 25.00 -2.79
CA LYS A 39 -11.11 26.46 -2.87
C LYS A 39 -11.38 27.15 -1.54
N GLU A 40 -12.40 26.73 -0.80
CA GLU A 40 -12.70 27.24 0.54
C GLU A 40 -11.55 26.94 1.50
N LEU A 41 -11.09 25.69 1.59
CA LEU A 41 -9.99 25.30 2.47
C LEU A 41 -8.68 26.06 2.18
N ARG A 42 -8.47 26.49 0.94
CA ARG A 42 -7.28 27.25 0.52
C ARG A 42 -7.40 28.75 0.75
N LEU A 43 -8.53 29.33 0.33
CA LEU A 43 -8.66 30.77 0.14
C LEU A 43 -9.50 31.42 1.24
N SER A 44 -10.28 30.63 1.96
CA SER A 44 -11.14 31.08 3.05
C SER A 44 -10.60 30.46 4.34
N ASN A 45 -10.33 31.27 5.36
CA ASN A 45 -9.92 30.78 6.69
C ASN A 45 -11.10 30.07 7.40
N ARG A 46 -11.62 28.98 6.83
CA ARG A 46 -12.74 28.20 7.35
C ARG A 46 -12.29 26.76 7.55
N PHE A 47 -12.00 26.43 8.80
CA PHE A 47 -11.70 25.07 9.22
C PHE A 47 -12.94 24.17 9.28
N PHE A 48 -14.14 24.75 9.27
CA PHE A 48 -15.41 24.04 9.32
C PHE A 48 -16.20 24.41 8.06
N THR A 49 -16.31 23.47 7.13
CA THR A 49 -17.16 23.62 5.94
C THR A 49 -18.45 22.84 6.17
N ASP A 50 -19.52 23.57 6.50
CA ASP A 50 -20.89 23.04 6.42
C ASP A 50 -21.24 22.92 4.93
N SER A 51 -20.76 21.84 4.31
CA SER A 51 -20.93 21.61 2.88
C SER A 51 -21.88 20.45 2.63
N LYS A 52 -22.72 20.61 1.61
CA LYS A 52 -23.57 19.54 1.05
C LYS A 52 -22.76 18.26 0.76
N LEU A 53 -21.46 18.39 0.47
CA LEU A 53 -20.55 17.27 0.27
C LEU A 53 -20.40 16.38 1.51
N ILE A 54 -20.41 16.96 2.71
CA ILE A 54 -20.29 16.20 3.96
C ILE A 54 -21.56 15.39 4.24
N GLU A 55 -22.73 15.97 3.96
CA GLU A 55 -23.99 15.23 3.96
C GLU A 55 -23.96 14.07 2.95
N THR A 56 -23.43 14.31 1.74
CA THR A 56 -23.22 13.27 0.74
C THR A 56 -22.32 12.16 1.27
N ILE A 57 -21.13 12.47 1.80
CA ILE A 57 -20.21 11.46 2.40
C ILE A 57 -20.90 10.67 3.52
N GLN A 58 -21.68 11.34 4.37
CA GLN A 58 -22.39 10.67 5.44
C GLN A 58 -23.47 9.71 4.89
N SER A 59 -24.25 10.13 3.91
CA SER A 59 -25.25 9.26 3.27
C SER A 59 -24.66 8.07 2.51
N LEU A 60 -23.43 8.21 2.00
CA LEU A 60 -22.71 7.14 1.32
C LEU A 60 -22.08 6.13 2.27
N SER A 61 -22.02 6.40 3.58
CA SER A 61 -21.34 5.54 4.55
C SER A 61 -21.90 4.12 4.59
N ASP A 62 -23.21 3.94 4.43
CA ASP A 62 -23.88 2.64 4.44
C ASP A 62 -23.42 1.75 3.28
N ILE A 63 -23.25 2.31 2.07
CA ILE A 63 -22.83 1.56 0.88
C ILE A 63 -21.31 1.47 0.72
N SER A 64 -20.57 2.35 1.39
CA SER A 64 -19.10 2.43 1.31
C SER A 64 -18.40 1.59 2.38
N THR A 65 -19.14 0.94 3.27
CA THR A 65 -18.56 0.16 4.37
C THR A 65 -17.99 -1.18 3.88
N LEU A 66 -16.69 -1.40 4.10
CA LEU A 66 -16.00 -2.66 3.88
C LEU A 66 -15.43 -3.20 5.19
N THR A 67 -15.78 -4.42 5.56
CA THR A 67 -15.14 -5.10 6.71
C THR A 67 -13.92 -5.88 6.24
N ILE A 68 -12.75 -5.53 6.76
CA ILE A 68 -11.54 -6.34 6.64
C ILE A 68 -11.48 -7.30 7.82
N LYS A 69 -11.28 -8.59 7.53
CA LYS A 69 -11.28 -9.64 8.53
C LYS A 69 -9.96 -9.75 9.27
N ARG A 70 -10.03 -10.17 10.53
CA ARG A 70 -8.86 -10.60 11.29
C ARG A 70 -8.04 -11.61 10.47
N GLY A 71 -6.72 -11.43 10.47
CA GLY A 71 -5.76 -12.26 9.75
C GLY A 71 -5.44 -11.78 8.34
N THR A 72 -6.19 -10.81 7.79
CA THR A 72 -5.86 -10.19 6.50
C THR A 72 -4.46 -9.60 6.53
N LYS A 73 -3.70 -9.84 5.46
CA LYS A 73 -2.36 -9.32 5.24
C LYS A 73 -2.42 -8.07 4.37
N LEU A 74 -1.72 -7.04 4.82
CA LEU A 74 -1.50 -5.80 4.10
C LEU A 74 0.01 -5.57 4.00
N PHE A 75 0.43 -4.80 3.00
CA PHE A 75 1.85 -4.61 2.72
C PHE A 75 2.22 -3.14 2.79
N ARG A 76 3.42 -2.87 3.28
CA ARG A 76 3.99 -1.52 3.25
C ARG A 76 5.42 -1.57 2.76
N CYS A 77 5.73 -0.76 1.76
CA CYS A 77 7.08 -0.62 1.26
C CYS A 77 7.75 0.63 1.84
N ARG A 78 9.07 0.58 2.00
CA ARG A 78 9.91 1.75 2.27
C ARG A 78 11.19 1.67 1.43
N LEU A 79 11.61 2.82 0.92
CA LEU A 79 12.90 2.96 0.26
C LEU A 79 14.03 2.79 1.28
N ILE A 80 15.07 2.07 0.89
CA ILE A 80 16.35 2.04 1.61
C ILE A 80 17.29 3.02 0.89
N ASP A 81 17.99 3.85 1.65
CA ASP A 81 19.02 4.72 1.10
C ASP A 81 20.33 3.95 0.91
N LYS A 82 21.16 4.49 0.01
CA LYS A 82 22.42 3.86 -0.39
C LYS A 82 23.41 3.73 0.78
N GLU A 83 23.32 4.60 1.78
CA GLU A 83 24.18 4.58 2.97
C GLU A 83 23.83 3.41 3.90
N ARG A 84 22.55 3.04 3.98
CA ARG A 84 22.08 1.93 4.82
C ARG A 84 22.00 0.60 4.10
N GLU A 85 22.06 0.59 2.76
CA GLU A 85 21.99 -0.62 1.93
C GLU A 85 22.94 -1.72 2.40
N SER A 86 24.21 -1.38 2.61
CA SER A 86 25.24 -2.34 3.05
C SER A 86 24.94 -2.93 4.42
N ASN A 87 24.28 -2.19 5.31
CA ASN A 87 23.98 -2.66 6.67
C ASN A 87 23.00 -3.84 6.68
N PHE A 88 22.08 -3.91 5.70
CA PHE A 88 21.10 -5.00 5.63
C PHE A 88 21.73 -6.32 5.12
N LEU A 89 22.69 -6.23 4.20
CA LEU A 89 23.35 -7.41 3.62
C LEU A 89 24.62 -7.82 4.36
N LYS A 90 25.23 -6.91 5.13
CA LYS A 90 26.51 -7.15 5.81
C LYS A 90 26.52 -8.41 6.69
N PRO A 91 25.52 -8.70 7.54
CA PRO A 91 25.55 -9.90 8.38
C PRO A 91 25.66 -11.19 7.55
N LEU A 92 24.86 -11.29 6.49
CA LEU A 92 24.90 -12.41 5.57
C LEU A 92 26.25 -12.51 4.85
N MET A 93 26.75 -11.38 4.32
CA MET A 93 28.02 -11.34 3.61
C MET A 93 29.19 -11.73 4.52
N ASP A 94 29.23 -11.23 5.75
CA ASP A 94 30.26 -11.55 6.74
C ASP A 94 30.25 -13.06 7.07
N GLU A 95 29.06 -13.67 7.25
CA GLU A 95 28.93 -15.12 7.46
C GLU A 95 29.39 -15.95 6.24
N CYS A 96 29.00 -15.55 5.02
CA CYS A 96 29.44 -16.20 3.79
C CYS A 96 30.96 -16.12 3.62
N VAL A 97 31.57 -14.96 3.88
CA VAL A 97 33.01 -14.75 3.77
C VAL A 97 33.75 -15.58 4.83
N LEU A 98 33.26 -15.64 6.07
CA LEU A 98 33.83 -16.49 7.11
C LEU A 98 33.78 -17.97 6.72
N LEU A 99 32.69 -18.42 6.09
CA LEU A 99 32.58 -19.77 5.57
C LEU A 99 33.60 -20.03 4.45
N ILE A 100 33.71 -19.13 3.47
CA ILE A 100 34.67 -19.23 2.37
C ILE A 100 36.11 -19.29 2.90
N LYS A 101 36.48 -18.44 3.86
CA LYS A 101 37.82 -18.39 4.46
C LYS A 101 38.24 -19.68 5.17
N LYS A 102 37.30 -20.57 5.53
CA LYS A 102 37.64 -21.90 6.07
C LYS A 102 38.26 -22.82 5.01
N PHE A 103 37.92 -22.62 3.74
CA PHE A 103 38.42 -23.41 2.60
C PHE A 103 39.55 -22.65 1.88
N VAL A 104 39.39 -21.34 1.69
CA VAL A 104 40.38 -20.48 1.04
C VAL A 104 40.82 -19.37 2.01
N PRO A 105 41.78 -19.63 2.91
CA PRO A 105 42.20 -18.66 3.93
C PRO A 105 42.79 -17.36 3.36
N THR A 106 43.28 -17.40 2.13
CA THR A 106 43.84 -16.24 1.42
C THR A 106 42.79 -15.39 0.72
N PHE A 107 41.50 -15.72 0.83
CA PHE A 107 40.42 -14.95 0.19
C PHE A 107 40.37 -13.53 0.74
N ASP A 108 40.56 -12.55 -0.13
CA ASP A 108 40.49 -11.12 0.22
C ASP A 108 39.08 -10.58 -0.06
N GLU A 109 38.33 -10.35 1.00
CA GLU A 109 36.96 -9.82 0.95
C GLU A 109 36.88 -8.41 0.35
N ASN A 110 37.93 -7.59 0.51
CA ASN A 110 37.93 -6.23 -0.01
C ASN A 110 38.22 -6.21 -1.51
N ALA A 111 39.11 -7.09 -1.98
CA ALA A 111 39.38 -7.27 -3.41
C ALA A 111 38.23 -7.97 -4.17
N GLY A 112 37.42 -8.79 -3.49
CA GLY A 112 36.25 -9.45 -4.08
C GLY A 112 35.03 -8.53 -4.26
N MET A 113 34.93 -7.44 -3.51
CA MET A 113 33.86 -6.43 -3.65
C MET A 113 34.15 -5.42 -4.76
N GLU A 114 35.43 -5.19 -5.09
CA GLU A 114 35.87 -4.23 -6.12
C GLU A 114 36.21 -4.89 -7.48
N GLY A 115 36.25 -6.23 -7.58
CA GLY A 115 36.55 -6.91 -8.85
C GLY A 115 36.23 -8.41 -8.90
N MET A 116 36.13 -8.96 -10.13
CA MET A 116 35.86 -10.39 -10.37
C MET A 116 37.01 -11.33 -9.98
N THR A 117 38.20 -10.81 -9.68
CA THR A 117 39.42 -11.61 -9.55
C THR A 117 39.37 -12.60 -8.39
N GLU A 118 38.89 -12.20 -7.21
CA GLU A 118 38.78 -13.13 -6.06
C GLU A 118 37.68 -14.17 -6.28
N TRP A 119 36.56 -13.80 -6.91
CA TRP A 119 35.50 -14.74 -7.29
C TRP A 119 35.98 -15.77 -8.32
N LEU A 120 36.81 -15.35 -9.28
CA LEU A 120 37.45 -16.26 -10.25
C LEU A 120 38.45 -17.20 -9.57
N LYS A 121 39.24 -16.72 -8.61
CA LYS A 121 40.14 -17.57 -7.80
C LYS A 121 39.36 -18.60 -7.00
N LEU A 122 38.25 -18.20 -6.39
CA LEU A 122 37.35 -19.09 -5.65
C LEU A 122 36.77 -20.18 -6.56
N SER A 123 36.26 -19.78 -7.74
CA SER A 123 35.74 -20.71 -8.75
C SER A 123 36.81 -21.70 -9.25
N ALA A 124 38.01 -21.21 -9.55
CA ALA A 124 39.14 -22.04 -9.97
C ALA A 124 39.59 -23.01 -8.88
N TYR A 125 39.58 -22.58 -7.61
CA TYR A 125 39.90 -23.43 -6.46
C TYR A 125 38.94 -24.61 -6.36
N PHE A 126 37.63 -24.36 -6.33
CA PHE A 126 36.63 -25.43 -6.21
C PHE A 126 36.55 -26.33 -7.44
N SER A 127 36.87 -25.82 -8.63
CA SER A 127 37.02 -26.64 -9.84
C SER A 127 38.14 -27.69 -9.69
N GLN A 128 39.17 -27.40 -8.89
CA GLN A 128 40.27 -28.32 -8.60
C GLN A 128 40.01 -29.17 -7.34
N HIS A 129 39.06 -28.77 -6.48
CA HIS A 129 38.75 -29.40 -5.19
C HIS A 129 37.24 -29.72 -5.06
N PRO A 130 36.68 -30.60 -5.91
CA PRO A 130 35.23 -30.84 -5.95
C PRO A 130 34.67 -31.43 -4.65
N ASN A 131 35.46 -32.21 -3.90
CA ASN A 131 35.02 -32.74 -2.60
C ASN A 131 34.84 -31.62 -1.56
N GLU A 132 35.73 -30.63 -1.55
CA GLU A 132 35.63 -29.48 -0.65
C GLU A 132 34.47 -28.56 -1.02
N PHE A 133 34.14 -28.47 -2.31
CA PHE A 133 32.94 -27.77 -2.76
C PHE A 133 31.66 -28.42 -2.20
N CYS A 134 31.56 -29.75 -2.21
CA CYS A 134 30.44 -30.45 -1.59
C CYS A 134 30.35 -30.19 -0.08
N GLU A 135 31.48 -30.13 0.62
CA GLU A 135 31.51 -29.78 2.05
C GLU A 135 31.13 -28.30 2.29
N LEU A 136 31.53 -27.39 1.40
CA LEU A 136 31.09 -25.98 1.42
C LEU A 136 29.57 -25.90 1.26
N GLU A 137 28.99 -26.60 0.28
CA GLU A 137 27.55 -26.61 0.05
C GLU A 137 26.78 -27.08 1.28
N LYS A 138 27.23 -28.18 1.92
CA LYS A 138 26.65 -28.67 3.18
C LYS A 138 26.77 -27.64 4.29
N ALA A 139 27.93 -26.99 4.41
CA ALA A 139 28.18 -25.97 5.43
C ALA A 139 27.45 -24.64 5.16
N TYR A 140 27.01 -24.39 3.93
CA TYR A 140 26.19 -23.24 3.54
C TYR A 140 24.70 -23.45 3.86
N GLN A 141 24.20 -24.69 3.90
CA GLN A 141 22.79 -24.97 4.20
C GLN A 141 22.29 -24.34 5.51
N PRO A 142 23.01 -24.39 6.65
CA PRO A 142 22.57 -23.73 7.86
C PRO A 142 22.42 -22.21 7.73
N ILE A 143 23.25 -21.57 6.89
CA ILE A 143 23.14 -20.13 6.58
C ILE A 143 21.85 -19.91 5.79
N VAL A 144 21.63 -20.67 4.71
CA VAL A 144 20.38 -20.59 3.94
C VAL A 144 19.16 -20.77 4.84
N GLU A 145 19.12 -21.83 5.67
CA GLU A 145 18.03 -22.08 6.61
C GLU A 145 17.80 -20.93 7.61
N HIS A 146 18.86 -20.30 8.10
CA HIS A 146 18.76 -19.13 8.98
C HIS A 146 18.12 -17.94 8.24
N TYR A 147 18.66 -17.61 7.07
CA TYR A 147 18.25 -16.46 6.27
C TYR A 147 16.96 -16.69 5.46
N SER A 148 16.43 -17.92 5.42
CA SER A 148 15.11 -18.26 4.85
C SER A 148 13.95 -18.04 5.81
N LYS A 149 14.20 -17.89 7.12
CA LYS A 149 13.13 -17.71 8.11
C LYS A 149 12.51 -16.31 8.02
N PRO A 150 11.19 -16.16 8.24
CA PRO A 150 10.60 -14.85 8.40
C PRO A 150 11.25 -14.09 9.55
N SER A 151 11.81 -12.93 9.24
CA SER A 151 12.43 -12.00 10.20
C SER A 151 12.23 -10.57 9.71
N PHE A 152 12.85 -9.60 10.37
CA PHE A 152 12.94 -8.23 9.86
C PHE A 152 14.24 -8.06 9.08
N TRP A 153 14.25 -8.52 7.83
CA TRP A 153 15.40 -8.42 6.93
C TRP A 153 15.53 -7.03 6.28
N GLY A 154 14.39 -6.35 6.14
CA GLY A 154 14.36 -4.92 5.83
C GLY A 154 14.35 -4.10 7.11
N TYR A 155 13.56 -3.05 7.15
CA TYR A 155 13.35 -2.28 8.39
C TYR A 155 12.76 -3.16 9.49
N ASP A 156 13.14 -2.86 10.72
CA ASP A 156 12.57 -3.48 11.91
C ASP A 156 11.07 -3.16 12.09
N LYS A 157 10.52 -3.62 13.21
CA LYS A 157 9.11 -3.42 13.55
C LYS A 157 8.72 -1.94 13.53
N ASP A 158 9.51 -1.07 14.16
CA ASP A 158 9.20 0.35 14.31
C ASP A 158 9.43 1.12 13.00
N GLY A 159 10.49 0.77 12.26
CA GLY A 159 10.77 1.28 10.94
C GLY A 159 9.73 0.84 9.89
N SER A 160 9.02 -0.26 10.12
CA SER A 160 7.93 -0.70 9.24
C SER A 160 6.57 -0.10 9.58
N ASP A 161 6.42 0.45 10.79
CA ASP A 161 5.18 1.00 11.33
C ASP A 161 4.93 2.45 10.91
N ALA A 162 3.75 2.98 11.22
CA ALA A 162 3.40 4.37 11.00
C ALA A 162 4.44 5.29 11.68
N PRO A 163 4.85 6.40 11.03
CA PRO A 163 5.78 7.34 11.66
C PRO A 163 5.16 7.88 12.97
N PRO A 164 5.94 8.22 14.00
CA PRO A 164 5.34 8.73 15.23
C PRO A 164 4.63 10.08 14.99
N PRO A 165 3.59 10.41 15.78
CA PRO A 165 2.87 11.69 15.67
C PRO A 165 3.82 12.90 15.66
N GLY A 166 3.49 13.91 14.85
CA GLY A 166 4.28 15.13 14.66
C GLY A 166 5.44 15.01 13.67
N ARG A 167 5.76 13.81 13.16
CA ARG A 167 6.80 13.60 12.14
C ARG A 167 6.33 13.48 10.68
N PRO A 168 5.17 12.88 10.35
CA PRO A 168 4.80 12.69 8.95
C PRO A 168 4.55 14.02 8.24
N ALA A 169 5.08 14.13 7.03
CA ALA A 169 4.69 15.18 6.08
C ALA A 169 3.22 15.01 5.65
N PRO A 170 2.56 16.06 5.13
CA PRO A 170 1.19 15.94 4.64
C PRO A 170 1.15 14.98 3.45
N GLY A 171 0.23 14.02 3.51
CA GLY A 171 -0.02 13.05 2.46
C GLY A 171 -1.40 13.23 1.85
N ARG A 172 -1.81 12.28 0.99
CA ARG A 172 -3.14 12.29 0.37
C ARG A 172 -4.26 12.28 1.41
N ILE A 173 -4.07 11.54 2.49
CA ILE A 173 -5.09 11.29 3.52
C ILE A 173 -4.80 12.06 4.80
N ASN A 174 -3.54 12.11 5.23
CA ASN A 174 -3.18 12.75 6.49
C ASN A 174 -2.82 14.23 6.31
N PRO A 175 -3.33 15.12 7.18
CA PRO A 175 -2.75 16.45 7.38
C PRO A 175 -1.29 16.36 7.86
N ASP A 176 -0.59 17.50 7.80
CA ASP A 176 0.79 17.59 8.30
C ASP A 176 0.87 17.24 9.80
N GLY A 177 1.86 16.44 10.17
CA GLY A 177 2.07 15.97 11.54
C GLY A 177 1.09 14.90 12.03
N ILE A 178 -0.02 14.62 11.33
CA ILE A 178 -0.97 13.57 11.71
C ILE A 178 -0.50 12.22 11.18
N SER A 179 -0.37 11.24 12.07
CA SER A 179 0.16 9.93 11.72
C SER A 179 -0.94 8.92 11.41
N TYR A 180 -0.82 8.30 10.25
CA TYR A 180 -1.60 7.15 9.80
C TYR A 180 -0.69 6.06 9.23
N LEU A 181 -1.17 4.82 9.26
CA LEU A 181 -0.49 3.71 8.62
C LEU A 181 -1.00 3.57 7.17
N TYR A 182 -0.14 3.90 6.21
CA TYR A 182 -0.40 3.62 4.79
C TYR A 182 0.07 2.21 4.45
N THR A 183 -0.80 1.45 3.79
CA THR A 183 -0.55 0.09 3.33
C THR A 183 -1.24 -0.14 1.99
N ALA A 184 -0.91 -1.24 1.33
CA ALA A 184 -1.58 -1.70 0.12
C ALA A 184 -2.04 -3.15 0.28
N GLU A 185 -2.96 -3.56 -0.58
CA GLU A 185 -3.48 -4.94 -0.60
C GLU A 185 -2.45 -5.97 -1.04
N ASP A 186 -1.51 -5.56 -1.89
CA ASP A 186 -0.48 -6.41 -2.46
C ASP A 186 0.90 -5.73 -2.47
N ILE A 187 1.95 -6.56 -2.60
CA ILE A 187 3.34 -6.11 -2.59
C ILE A 187 3.63 -5.17 -3.76
N ARG A 188 3.13 -5.47 -4.97
CA ARG A 188 3.41 -4.68 -6.17
C ARG A 188 2.85 -3.26 -6.03
N THR A 189 1.64 -3.11 -5.53
CA THR A 189 1.05 -1.80 -5.22
C THR A 189 1.89 -1.06 -4.17
N ALA A 190 2.27 -1.72 -3.08
CA ALA A 190 3.11 -1.09 -2.05
C ALA A 190 4.45 -0.57 -2.61
N ILE A 191 5.08 -1.35 -3.49
CA ILE A 191 6.32 -0.96 -4.19
C ILE A 191 6.09 0.27 -5.06
N LEU A 192 5.05 0.26 -5.90
CA LEU A 192 4.77 1.36 -6.81
C LEU A 192 4.50 2.68 -6.07
N GLU A 193 3.83 2.64 -4.92
CA GLU A 193 3.53 3.83 -4.10
C GLU A 193 4.77 4.56 -3.58
N VAL A 194 5.89 3.87 -3.38
CA VAL A 194 7.16 4.51 -2.96
C VAL A 194 8.04 4.94 -4.13
N ARG A 195 7.62 4.65 -5.38
CA ARG A 195 8.28 5.09 -6.63
C ARG A 195 9.79 4.82 -6.63
N PRO A 196 10.23 3.57 -6.42
CA PRO A 196 11.65 3.25 -6.41
C PRO A 196 12.27 3.39 -7.80
N VAL A 197 13.59 3.45 -7.83
CA VAL A 197 14.35 3.32 -9.08
C VAL A 197 14.83 1.87 -9.28
N PRO A 198 15.05 1.40 -10.52
CA PRO A 198 15.63 0.08 -10.75
C PRO A 198 16.96 -0.09 -9.99
N THR A 199 17.24 -1.32 -9.56
CA THR A 199 18.36 -1.74 -8.71
C THR A 199 18.35 -1.25 -7.26
N GLN A 200 17.44 -0.33 -6.90
CA GLN A 200 17.31 0.13 -5.52
C GLN A 200 16.80 -0.99 -4.60
N TYR A 201 17.38 -1.09 -3.41
CA TYR A 201 16.85 -1.93 -2.36
C TYR A 201 15.68 -1.28 -1.63
N ILE A 202 14.71 -2.10 -1.28
CA ILE A 202 13.49 -1.70 -0.59
C ILE A 202 13.16 -2.70 0.52
N SER A 203 12.51 -2.19 1.56
CA SER A 203 11.98 -2.99 2.65
C SER A 203 10.48 -3.15 2.47
N VAL A 204 10.01 -4.39 2.32
CA VAL A 204 8.59 -4.72 2.20
C VAL A 204 8.13 -5.38 3.50
N ALA A 205 7.35 -4.65 4.29
CA ALA A 205 6.78 -5.15 5.53
C ALA A 205 5.44 -5.84 5.31
N GLN A 206 5.24 -6.98 5.96
CA GLN A 206 3.93 -7.63 6.07
C GLN A 206 3.24 -7.20 7.36
N ILE A 207 2.02 -6.72 7.24
CA ILE A 207 1.18 -6.21 8.32
C ILE A 207 -0.04 -7.11 8.40
N GLU A 208 -0.42 -7.54 9.60
CA GLU A 208 -1.60 -8.36 9.83
C GLU A 208 -2.60 -7.59 10.66
N VAL A 209 -3.84 -7.55 10.18
CA VAL A 209 -4.98 -7.06 10.95
C VAL A 209 -5.32 -8.08 12.04
N VAL A 210 -5.39 -7.66 13.31
CA VAL A 210 -5.57 -8.59 14.45
C VAL A 210 -7.01 -8.69 14.95
N GLU A 211 -7.90 -7.84 14.46
CA GLU A 211 -9.34 -7.82 14.75
C GLU A 211 -10.12 -7.46 13.48
N ASP A 212 -11.42 -7.74 13.41
CA ASP A 212 -12.23 -7.23 12.30
C ASP A 212 -12.25 -5.69 12.36
N ILE A 213 -11.94 -5.03 11.25
CA ILE A 213 -11.94 -3.57 11.13
C ILE A 213 -12.90 -3.11 10.04
N ASN A 214 -13.51 -1.94 10.24
CA ASN A 214 -14.40 -1.33 9.26
C ASN A 214 -13.69 -0.20 8.53
N ILE A 215 -13.71 -0.24 7.21
CA ILE A 215 -13.02 0.68 6.32
C ILE A 215 -14.06 1.42 5.48
N TYR A 216 -13.92 2.73 5.38
CA TYR A 216 -14.65 3.51 4.37
C TYR A 216 -13.97 3.30 3.02
N SER A 217 -14.61 2.58 2.11
CA SER A 217 -14.03 2.23 0.81
C SER A 217 -14.42 3.22 -0.27
N PHE A 218 -13.41 3.73 -1.00
CA PHE A 218 -13.50 4.48 -2.26
C PHE A 218 -13.12 3.60 -3.49
N VAL A 219 -13.26 2.27 -3.37
CA VAL A 219 -12.94 1.31 -4.45
C VAL A 219 -14.20 0.65 -5.05
N LYS A 220 -15.33 0.65 -4.33
CA LYS A 220 -16.61 -0.02 -4.65
C LYS A 220 -17.84 0.81 -4.25
N PRO A 221 -18.87 0.95 -5.11
CA PRO A 221 -19.71 -0.22 -5.34
C PRO A 221 -20.22 -0.37 -6.78
N ILE A 222 -19.96 -1.51 -7.43
CA ILE A 222 -20.73 -1.96 -8.59
C ILE A 222 -21.61 -3.11 -8.12
N GLU A 223 -22.56 -2.80 -7.26
CA GLU A 223 -23.80 -3.57 -7.19
C GLU A 223 -24.89 -2.50 -7.25
N MET A 224 -25.41 -2.26 -8.46
CA MET A 224 -26.72 -1.64 -8.56
C MET A 224 -27.65 -2.53 -7.73
N ASP A 225 -28.33 -1.98 -6.73
CA ASP A 225 -29.47 -2.68 -6.21
C ASP A 225 -30.37 -3.02 -7.42
N SER A 226 -30.93 -4.22 -7.43
CA SER A 226 -31.78 -4.70 -8.54
C SER A 226 -33.03 -3.84 -8.75
N GLU A 227 -33.28 -2.84 -7.91
CA GLU A 227 -34.40 -1.90 -7.94
C GLU A 227 -34.03 -0.49 -8.46
N GLY A 228 -32.75 -0.23 -8.79
CA GLY A 228 -32.26 1.08 -9.25
C GLY A 228 -32.37 2.23 -8.23
N LYS A 229 -32.63 1.95 -6.95
CA LYS A 229 -32.96 2.98 -5.93
C LYS A 229 -31.79 3.91 -5.58
N ASN A 230 -30.54 3.48 -5.79
CA ASN A 230 -29.35 4.23 -5.36
C ASN A 230 -28.49 4.82 -6.49
N TRP A 231 -29.03 4.97 -7.70
CA TRP A 231 -28.24 5.35 -8.88
C TRP A 231 -27.50 6.70 -8.74
N LEU A 232 -28.14 7.72 -8.16
CA LEU A 232 -27.51 9.05 -7.94
C LEU A 232 -26.36 8.96 -6.93
N SER A 233 -26.53 8.14 -5.89
CA SER A 233 -25.51 7.88 -4.86
C SER A 233 -24.30 7.19 -5.46
N CYS A 234 -24.48 6.28 -6.42
CA CYS A 234 -23.39 5.66 -7.17
C CYS A 234 -22.57 6.67 -7.97
N ILE A 235 -23.22 7.71 -8.52
CA ILE A 235 -22.52 8.78 -9.25
C ILE A 235 -21.72 9.65 -8.28
N ASP A 236 -22.33 10.09 -7.18
CA ASP A 236 -21.63 10.85 -6.14
C ASP A 236 -20.39 10.08 -5.66
N TYR A 237 -20.57 8.78 -5.41
CA TYR A 237 -19.51 7.87 -5.02
C TYR A 237 -18.37 7.81 -6.05
N ASP A 238 -18.69 7.65 -7.34
CA ASP A 238 -17.69 7.54 -8.40
C ASP A 238 -16.86 8.82 -8.53
N GLU A 239 -17.50 9.99 -8.51
CA GLU A 239 -16.79 11.27 -8.57
C GLU A 239 -15.90 11.52 -7.34
N ILE A 240 -16.39 11.21 -6.14
CA ILE A 240 -15.57 11.30 -4.93
C ILE A 240 -14.41 10.30 -5.00
N SER A 241 -14.66 9.07 -5.43
CA SER A 241 -13.63 8.03 -5.56
C SER A 241 -12.53 8.43 -6.56
N LYS A 242 -12.90 9.07 -7.69
CA LYS A 242 -11.94 9.66 -8.63
C LYS A 242 -11.07 10.71 -7.97
N CYS A 243 -11.63 11.57 -7.11
CA CYS A 243 -10.84 12.55 -6.35
C CYS A 243 -9.76 11.87 -5.48
N PHE A 244 -10.12 10.78 -4.78
CA PHE A 244 -9.16 10.01 -3.98
C PHE A 244 -8.15 9.23 -4.82
N ALA A 245 -8.50 8.80 -6.03
CA ALA A 245 -7.60 8.07 -6.93
C ALA A 245 -6.75 8.97 -7.84
N ALA A 246 -7.05 10.27 -7.95
CA ALA A 246 -6.40 11.15 -8.90
C ALA A 246 -4.89 11.35 -8.59
N PRO A 247 -3.98 11.22 -9.56
CA PRO A 247 -2.57 11.56 -9.35
C PRO A 247 -2.43 13.06 -9.05
N ASN A 248 -1.59 13.40 -8.06
CA ASN A 248 -1.29 14.79 -7.72
C ASN A 248 0.00 15.23 -8.41
N TYR A 249 -0.11 16.20 -9.33
CA TYR A 249 1.02 16.81 -10.04
C TYR A 249 1.40 18.21 -9.51
N GLY A 250 0.60 18.78 -8.60
CA GLY A 250 0.69 20.18 -8.18
C GLY A 250 1.35 20.42 -6.81
N GLY A 251 1.74 19.36 -6.10
CA GLY A 251 2.42 19.46 -4.79
C GLY A 251 1.47 19.37 -3.58
N LYS A 252 2.01 19.60 -2.38
CA LYS A 252 1.36 19.28 -1.08
C LYS A 252 0.01 19.97 -0.85
N SER A 253 -0.22 21.14 -1.45
CA SER A 253 -1.46 21.90 -1.26
C SER A 253 -2.68 21.24 -1.90
N TYR A 254 -2.51 20.25 -2.80
CA TYR A 254 -3.58 19.56 -3.52
C TYR A 254 -4.22 18.38 -2.79
N TYR A 255 -3.91 18.19 -1.51
CA TYR A 255 -4.53 17.15 -0.70
C TYR A 255 -5.56 17.68 0.30
N LEU A 256 -5.87 18.97 0.30
CA LEU A 256 -6.73 19.58 1.32
C LEU A 256 -8.13 18.95 1.35
N ALA A 257 -8.78 18.81 0.19
CA ALA A 257 -10.10 18.18 0.12
C ALA A 257 -10.08 16.72 0.62
N THR A 258 -9.14 15.89 0.14
CA THR A 258 -9.06 14.48 0.57
C THR A 258 -8.67 14.35 2.04
N GLN A 259 -7.78 15.20 2.56
CA GLN A 259 -7.43 15.26 3.97
C GLN A 259 -8.63 15.64 4.83
N TYR A 260 -9.39 16.67 4.44
CA TYR A 260 -10.56 17.12 5.18
C TYR A 260 -11.63 16.03 5.24
N ILE A 261 -11.96 15.42 4.11
CA ILE A 261 -12.93 14.32 4.04
C ILE A 261 -12.45 13.13 4.88
N SER A 262 -11.15 12.82 4.86
CA SER A 262 -10.57 11.73 5.64
C SER A 262 -10.65 11.97 7.15
N GLU A 263 -10.34 13.19 7.61
CA GLU A 263 -10.52 13.57 9.01
C GLU A 263 -12.00 13.51 9.40
N TYR A 264 -12.91 13.95 8.52
CA TYR A 264 -14.35 13.83 8.79
C TYR A 264 -14.75 12.36 9.00
N ILE A 265 -14.37 11.46 8.07
CA ILE A 265 -14.65 10.01 8.14
C ILE A 265 -14.13 9.40 9.45
N LYS A 266 -12.89 9.73 9.85
CA LYS A 266 -12.30 9.26 11.11
C LYS A 266 -13.12 9.67 12.34
N HIS A 267 -13.76 10.84 12.31
CA HIS A 267 -14.57 11.35 13.42
C HIS A 267 -16.03 10.91 13.38
N MET A 268 -16.50 10.28 12.29
CA MET A 268 -17.84 9.70 12.22
C MET A 268 -18.05 8.67 13.33
N LYS A 269 -19.18 8.78 14.03
CA LYS A 269 -19.53 7.92 15.16
C LYS A 269 -20.79 7.12 14.87
N LYS A 270 -20.81 5.90 15.38
CA LYS A 270 -22.04 5.10 15.52
C LYS A 270 -22.93 5.70 16.62
N PRO A 271 -24.21 5.32 16.70
CA PRO A 271 -25.12 5.79 17.76
C PRO A 271 -24.63 5.52 19.19
N ASP A 272 -23.80 4.50 19.38
CA ASP A 272 -23.18 4.16 20.66
C ASP A 272 -21.93 5.00 21.01
N GLY A 273 -21.56 5.96 20.15
CA GLY A 273 -20.42 6.86 20.34
C GLY A 273 -19.06 6.29 19.89
N GLN A 274 -19.00 5.03 19.45
CA GLN A 274 -17.76 4.44 18.93
C GLN A 274 -17.43 4.96 17.53
N ALA A 275 -16.14 4.93 17.15
CA ALA A 275 -15.74 5.26 15.79
C ALA A 275 -16.43 4.33 14.78
N MET A 276 -16.97 4.90 13.71
CA MET A 276 -17.65 4.13 12.67
C MET A 276 -16.65 3.37 11.80
N PHE A 277 -15.50 3.99 11.51
CA PHE A 277 -14.45 3.47 10.65
C PHE A 277 -13.09 3.49 11.36
N ASP A 278 -12.32 2.42 11.18
CA ASP A 278 -10.92 2.29 11.64
C ASP A 278 -9.92 2.85 10.61
N GLY A 279 -10.38 3.11 9.39
CA GLY A 279 -9.57 3.55 8.26
C GLY A 279 -10.39 3.81 6.99
N LEU A 280 -9.70 4.02 5.88
CA LEU A 280 -10.30 4.14 4.54
C LEU A 280 -9.47 3.42 3.48
N SER A 281 -10.06 3.16 2.32
CA SER A 281 -9.36 2.57 1.16
C SER A 281 -9.64 3.33 -0.11
N PHE A 282 -8.70 3.36 -1.04
CA PHE A 282 -8.83 4.04 -2.33
C PHE A 282 -7.97 3.35 -3.40
N ARG A 283 -8.36 3.50 -4.67
CA ARG A 283 -7.59 2.93 -5.79
C ARG A 283 -6.23 3.62 -5.91
N SER A 284 -5.18 2.83 -6.14
CA SER A 284 -3.86 3.38 -6.39
C SER A 284 -3.85 4.12 -7.72
N SER A 285 -3.29 5.33 -7.72
CA SER A 285 -3.02 6.08 -8.95
C SER A 285 -1.88 5.48 -9.79
N LEU A 286 -1.11 4.55 -9.21
CA LEU A 286 0.10 3.97 -9.79
C LEU A 286 -0.07 2.50 -10.16
N ASN A 287 -1.04 1.81 -9.54
CA ASN A 287 -1.50 0.49 -9.94
C ASN A 287 -3.03 0.51 -10.11
N PRO A 288 -3.58 0.56 -11.34
CA PRO A 288 -5.03 0.67 -11.56
C PRO A 288 -5.86 -0.44 -10.89
N ASP A 289 -5.30 -1.64 -10.79
CA ASP A 289 -5.94 -2.80 -10.16
C ASP A 289 -5.64 -2.90 -8.65
N GLY A 290 -4.81 -2.00 -8.13
CA GLY A 290 -4.33 -2.02 -6.76
C GLY A 290 -5.10 -1.09 -5.82
N THR A 291 -5.26 -1.53 -4.58
CA THR A 291 -5.96 -0.82 -3.52
C THR A 291 -5.00 -0.43 -2.40
N ASN A 292 -5.06 0.84 -2.01
CA ASN A 292 -4.41 1.35 -0.81
C ASN A 292 -5.39 1.33 0.37
N TYR A 293 -4.86 1.04 1.55
CA TYR A 293 -5.56 1.14 2.83
C TYR A 293 -4.81 2.08 3.76
N VAL A 294 -5.54 2.95 4.44
CA VAL A 294 -5.01 3.85 5.46
C VAL A 294 -5.72 3.59 6.77
N LEU A 295 -4.97 3.20 7.80
CA LEU A 295 -5.49 2.94 9.14
C LEU A 295 -5.25 4.15 10.04
N PHE A 296 -6.30 4.58 10.73
CA PHE A 296 -6.30 5.83 11.51
C PHE A 296 -5.70 5.68 12.91
N ASP A 297 -5.93 4.55 13.59
CA ASP A 297 -5.39 4.30 14.93
C ASP A 297 -4.00 3.69 14.85
N VAL A 298 -3.00 4.46 15.25
CA VAL A 298 -1.59 4.05 15.34
C VAL A 298 -1.10 3.97 16.79
N SER A 299 -2.02 4.10 17.75
CA SER A 299 -1.73 4.02 19.18
C SER A 299 -1.42 2.58 19.63
N PRO A 300 -1.01 2.36 20.89
CA PRO A 300 -0.77 1.00 21.39
C PRO A 300 -1.99 0.06 21.31
N SER A 301 -3.22 0.58 21.23
CA SER A 301 -4.46 -0.20 21.09
C SER A 301 -4.85 -0.51 19.64
N ARG A 302 -4.00 -0.14 18.67
CA ARG A 302 -4.25 -0.38 17.25
C ARG A 302 -4.56 -1.84 16.94
N LYS A 303 -5.42 -2.03 15.94
CA LYS A 303 -5.91 -3.35 15.50
C LYS A 303 -5.05 -4.01 14.42
N TYR A 304 -3.75 -3.72 14.40
CA TYR A 304 -2.80 -4.36 13.49
C TYR A 304 -1.46 -4.64 14.16
N ARG A 305 -0.72 -5.59 13.60
CA ARG A 305 0.67 -5.87 13.99
C ARG A 305 1.59 -5.98 12.78
N ILE A 306 2.79 -5.44 12.91
CA ILE A 306 3.86 -5.68 11.94
C ILE A 306 4.43 -7.08 12.20
N CYS A 307 4.44 -7.94 11.18
CA CYS A 307 4.81 -9.35 11.32
C CYS A 307 6.30 -9.58 11.04
N ASN A 308 6.78 -9.07 9.91
CA ASN A 308 8.12 -9.28 9.37
C ASN A 308 8.38 -8.22 8.29
N SER A 309 9.62 -8.17 7.79
CA SER A 309 9.97 -7.38 6.61
C SER A 309 10.95 -8.15 5.73
N ALA A 310 10.70 -8.12 4.43
CA ALA A 310 11.57 -8.69 3.42
C ALA A 310 12.42 -7.59 2.78
N LEU A 311 13.65 -7.94 2.43
CA LEU A 311 14.54 -7.12 1.62
C LEU A 311 14.37 -7.51 0.16
N HIS A 312 14.00 -6.56 -0.68
CA HIS A 312 13.86 -6.77 -2.12
C HIS A 312 14.78 -5.82 -2.88
N GLN A 313 15.21 -6.26 -4.06
CA GLN A 313 15.82 -5.39 -5.07
C GLN A 313 14.82 -5.13 -6.19
N VAL A 314 14.66 -3.88 -6.58
CA VAL A 314 13.73 -3.48 -7.64
C VAL A 314 14.30 -3.83 -9.01
N ASN A 315 13.50 -4.50 -9.84
CA ASN A 315 13.91 -4.92 -11.18
C ASN A 315 13.57 -3.85 -12.23
N ASP A 316 12.39 -3.24 -12.11
CA ASP A 316 11.88 -2.26 -13.07
C ASP A 316 10.88 -1.27 -12.44
N LEU A 317 10.39 -0.34 -13.26
CA LEU A 317 9.41 0.68 -12.86
C LEU A 317 7.96 0.17 -12.85
N LEU A 318 7.70 -1.09 -13.20
CA LEU A 318 6.38 -1.71 -13.22
C LEU A 318 6.02 -2.37 -11.88
N GLY A 319 6.90 -2.23 -10.88
CA GLY A 319 6.72 -2.78 -9.54
C GLY A 319 7.24 -4.22 -9.39
N ASN A 320 7.98 -4.72 -10.38
CA ASN A 320 8.62 -6.03 -10.27
C ASN A 320 9.87 -5.94 -9.39
N SER A 321 10.07 -6.93 -8.52
CA SER A 321 11.21 -6.99 -7.61
C SER A 321 11.65 -8.43 -7.37
N THR A 322 12.91 -8.59 -6.99
CA THR A 322 13.50 -9.86 -6.56
C THR A 322 13.63 -9.84 -5.05
N CYS A 323 13.05 -10.83 -4.37
CA CYS A 323 13.25 -11.01 -2.94
C CYS A 323 14.68 -11.51 -2.68
N ILE A 324 15.44 -10.77 -1.88
CA ILE A 324 16.81 -11.11 -1.51
C ILE A 324 16.83 -11.81 -0.17
N LEU A 325 16.06 -11.29 0.79
CA LEU A 325 15.81 -11.90 2.09
C LEU A 325 14.32 -11.80 2.45
N PRO A 326 13.68 -12.86 2.97
CA PRO A 326 14.28 -14.17 3.25
C PRO A 326 14.72 -14.89 1.98
N MET A 327 15.79 -15.68 2.07
CA MET A 327 16.20 -16.53 0.96
C MET A 327 15.10 -17.55 0.72
N SER A 328 14.58 -17.63 -0.51
CA SER A 328 13.70 -18.75 -0.86
C SER A 328 14.47 -20.07 -0.67
N ILE A 329 13.84 -21.04 -0.01
CA ILE A 329 14.35 -22.41 0.07
C ILE A 329 14.41 -22.95 -1.37
N PRO A 330 15.53 -23.55 -1.85
CA PRO A 330 15.44 -24.40 -3.02
C PRO A 330 14.44 -25.51 -2.68
N GLN A 331 13.30 -25.54 -3.37
CA GLN A 331 12.31 -26.61 -3.22
C GLN A 331 13.07 -27.94 -3.26
N SER A 332 13.16 -28.61 -2.10
CA SER A 332 13.69 -29.96 -2.03
C SER A 332 12.67 -30.83 -2.74
N GLU A 333 13.05 -31.24 -3.95
CA GLU A 333 12.68 -32.47 -4.68
C GLU A 333 11.21 -32.93 -4.57
N GLU A 334 10.50 -32.82 -5.70
CA GLU A 334 9.33 -33.68 -6.01
C GLU A 334 9.65 -35.17 -5.91
#